data_AF-A0A938XD27-F1
#
_entry.id   AF-A0A938XD27-F1
#
_cell.length_a   1.000
_cell.length_b   1.000
_cell.length_c   1.000
_cell.angle_alpha   90.00
_cell.angle_beta   90.00
_cell.angle_gamma   90.00
#
_symmetry.space_group_name_H-M   'P 1'
#
loop_
_entity.id
_entity.type
_entity.pdbx_description
1 polymer ?
#
loop_
_entity_poly.entity_id
_entity_poly.type
_entity_poly.pdbx_seq_one_letter_code
_entity_poly.pdbx_strand_id
1 'polypeptide(L)'
;MPRPMLRTPDQKTRSDSILSAVSHEDQQQKQQAQQMDKMKLDRLLRRPRSRAYMDAIRKLDAGGHVHNQRKVDEILDAICNEFPEVEIAGIFLGCVAVCCLGEPYEVHTLDFDHGIIEHYKSGQPLPGGMEKARGIAMRGGYEFIEVYVDCCRAVSSNGIVSVIAC
;
A
#
# COMPACT_ATOMS: atom_id res chain seq x y z
N MET A 1 20.59 -24.90 75.56
CA MET A 1 20.09 -23.66 76.17
C MET A 1 19.50 -22.76 75.08
N PRO A 2 18.36 -22.08 75.30
CA PRO A 2 17.73 -21.18 74.34
C PRO A 2 18.08 -19.70 74.59
N ARG A 3 18.03 -18.88 73.52
CA ARG A 3 17.66 -17.44 73.40
C ARG A 3 18.46 -16.76 72.26
N PRO A 4 18.03 -15.63 71.67
CA PRO A 4 16.67 -15.16 71.35
C PRO A 4 16.55 -14.58 69.91
N MET A 5 15.31 -14.37 69.45
CA MET A 5 14.98 -13.68 68.18
C MET A 5 15.23 -12.15 68.26
N LEU A 6 15.73 -11.57 67.16
CA LEU A 6 15.46 -10.17 66.79
C LEU A 6 14.60 -10.14 65.51
N ARG A 7 13.44 -9.49 65.59
CA ARG A 7 12.65 -8.93 64.46
C ARG A 7 13.10 -7.46 64.32
N THR A 8 13.26 -6.83 63.15
CA THR A 8 12.32 -6.33 62.10
C THR A 8 13.17 -5.49 61.09
N PRO A 9 12.65 -4.79 60.05
CA PRO A 9 11.55 -5.02 59.10
C PRO A 9 11.96 -4.91 57.60
N ASP A 10 11.01 -5.22 56.73
CA ASP A 10 10.84 -4.86 55.30
C ASP A 10 11.98 -4.23 54.48
N GLN A 11 12.34 -4.90 53.38
CA GLN A 11 12.26 -4.28 52.06
C GLN A 11 11.87 -5.33 51.00
N LYS A 12 10.58 -5.33 50.69
CA LYS A 12 10.01 -5.92 49.47
C LYS A 12 10.78 -5.40 48.26
N THR A 13 11.49 -6.27 47.57
CA THR A 13 11.60 -6.20 46.11
C THR A 13 10.75 -7.33 45.56
N ARG A 14 9.41 -7.15 45.70
CA ARG A 14 8.49 -7.75 44.75
C ARG A 14 8.79 -7.05 43.43
N SER A 15 9.54 -7.71 42.55
CA SER A 15 9.34 -7.52 41.13
C SER A 15 7.91 -8.01 40.87
N ASP A 16 6.94 -7.12 41.08
CA ASP A 16 5.59 -7.31 40.57
C ASP A 16 5.76 -7.42 39.06
N SER A 17 5.75 -8.66 38.57
CA SER A 17 5.27 -8.94 37.22
C SER A 17 3.89 -8.32 37.16
N ILE A 18 3.82 -7.09 36.64
CA ILE A 18 2.56 -6.48 36.24
C ILE A 18 2.12 -7.31 35.06
N LEU A 19 1.37 -8.35 35.38
CA LEU A 19 0.75 -9.30 34.48
C LEU A 19 -0.03 -8.48 33.46
N SER A 20 0.44 -8.50 32.22
CA SER A 20 -0.30 -8.01 31.06
C SER A 20 -1.52 -8.91 30.84
N ALA A 21 -2.51 -8.80 31.72
CA ALA A 21 -3.84 -9.39 31.57
C ALA A 21 -4.66 -8.55 30.59
N VAL A 22 -4.15 -8.38 29.38
CA VAL A 22 -5.02 -8.17 28.24
C VAL A 22 -5.68 -9.51 27.99
N SER A 23 -6.98 -9.59 28.24
CA SER A 23 -7.78 -10.79 28.10
C SER A 23 -7.47 -11.44 26.75
N HIS A 24 -7.14 -12.73 26.73
CA HIS A 24 -6.96 -13.47 25.47
C HIS A 24 -8.16 -13.28 24.53
N GLU A 25 -9.35 -13.07 25.10
CA GLU A 25 -10.60 -12.74 24.42
C GLU A 25 -10.58 -11.36 23.74
N ASP A 26 -10.05 -10.31 24.41
CA ASP A 26 -9.90 -8.97 23.83
C ASP A 26 -8.87 -8.95 22.69
N GLN A 27 -7.80 -9.74 22.83
CA GLN A 27 -6.81 -9.91 21.76
C GLN A 27 -7.39 -10.70 20.58
N GLN A 28 -8.16 -11.76 20.83
CA GLN A 28 -8.85 -12.52 19.78
C GLN A 28 -9.91 -11.68 19.06
N GLN A 29 -10.71 -10.90 19.79
CA GLN A 29 -11.72 -10.02 19.19
C GLN A 29 -11.08 -8.93 18.32
N LYS A 30 -9.97 -8.31 18.77
CA LYS A 30 -9.22 -7.34 17.96
C LYS A 30 -8.62 -7.97 16.70
N GLN A 31 -8.03 -9.17 16.82
CA GLN A 31 -7.48 -9.88 15.66
C GLN A 31 -8.58 -10.28 14.66
N GLN A 32 -9.74 -10.74 15.14
CA GLN A 32 -10.88 -11.07 14.29
C GLN A 32 -11.46 -9.83 13.59
N ALA A 33 -11.60 -8.71 14.31
CA ALA A 33 -12.05 -7.44 13.72
C ALA A 33 -11.09 -6.96 12.62
N GLN A 34 -9.78 -6.96 12.88
CA GLN A 34 -8.75 -6.62 11.90
C GLN A 34 -8.77 -7.55 10.67
N GLN A 35 -8.98 -8.85 10.89
CA GLN A 35 -9.08 -9.83 9.81
C GLN A 35 -10.32 -9.60 8.94
N MET A 36 -11.47 -9.28 9.56
CA MET A 36 -12.70 -8.94 8.85
C MET A 36 -12.55 -7.65 8.03
N ASP A 37 -11.87 -6.63 8.58
CA ASP A 37 -11.64 -5.38 7.87
C ASP A 37 -10.64 -5.55 6.70
N LYS A 38 -9.60 -6.38 6.87
CA LYS A 38 -8.72 -6.78 5.77
C LYS A 38 -9.49 -7.49 4.64
N MET A 39 -10.44 -8.36 4.99
CA MET A 39 -11.23 -9.10 4.00
C MET A 39 -12.20 -8.18 3.23
N LYS A 40 -12.81 -7.19 3.91
CA LYS A 40 -13.62 -6.16 3.25
C LYS A 40 -12.78 -5.31 2.31
N LEU A 41 -11.60 -4.89 2.77
CA LEU A 41 -10.66 -4.10 1.97
C LEU A 41 -10.23 -4.86 0.71
N ASP A 42 -9.81 -6.13 0.84
CA ASP A 42 -9.41 -6.93 -0.32
C ASP A 42 -10.55 -7.11 -1.32
N ARG A 43 -11.79 -7.32 -0.82
CA ARG A 43 -12.97 -7.37 -1.67
C ARG A 43 -13.20 -6.06 -2.43
N LEU A 44 -12.98 -4.92 -1.77
CA LEU A 44 -13.14 -3.60 -2.39
C LEU A 44 -12.07 -3.38 -3.46
N LEU A 45 -10.81 -3.67 -3.17
CA LEU A 45 -9.70 -3.47 -4.10
C LEU A 45 -9.72 -4.43 -5.30
N ARG A 46 -10.48 -5.52 -5.26
CA ARG A 46 -10.75 -6.41 -6.40
C ARG A 46 -11.84 -5.92 -7.34
N ARG A 47 -12.60 -4.89 -6.97
CA ARG A 47 -13.62 -4.31 -7.86
C ARG A 47 -12.94 -3.72 -9.10
N PRO A 48 -13.58 -3.79 -10.28
CA PRO A 48 -13.07 -3.13 -11.47
C PRO A 48 -12.90 -1.63 -11.23
N ARG A 49 -11.84 -1.04 -11.79
CA ARG A 49 -11.57 0.39 -11.71
C ARG A 49 -12.56 1.19 -12.52
N SER A 50 -12.96 2.35 -12.00
CA SER A 50 -13.89 3.23 -12.70
C SER A 50 -13.26 3.76 -13.99
N ARG A 51 -14.12 4.14 -14.94
CA ARG A 51 -13.66 4.74 -16.19
C ARG A 51 -12.95 6.07 -15.96
N ALA A 52 -13.42 6.85 -14.97
CA ALA A 52 -12.82 8.12 -14.60
C ALA A 52 -11.38 7.93 -14.07
N TYR A 53 -11.17 6.92 -13.22
CA TYR A 53 -9.83 6.56 -12.73
C TYR A 53 -8.91 6.14 -13.87
N MET A 54 -9.36 5.22 -14.73
CA MET A 54 -8.57 4.76 -15.88
C MET A 54 -8.17 5.92 -16.80
N ASP A 55 -9.09 6.84 -17.08
CA ASP A 55 -8.80 8.00 -17.91
C ASP A 55 -7.89 9.02 -17.21
N ALA A 56 -7.99 9.16 -15.89
CA ALA A 56 -7.09 9.99 -15.11
C ALA A 56 -5.65 9.46 -15.16
N ILE A 57 -5.45 8.15 -14.96
CA ILE A 57 -4.14 7.49 -15.06
C ILE A 57 -3.54 7.65 -16.46
N ARG A 58 -4.33 7.46 -17.53
CA ARG A 58 -3.87 7.68 -18.91
C ARG A 58 -3.46 9.12 -19.18
N LYS A 59 -4.24 10.09 -18.68
CA LYS A 59 -3.92 11.52 -18.80
C LYS A 59 -2.65 11.87 -18.03
N LEU A 60 -2.46 11.22 -16.88
CA LEU A 60 -1.22 11.30 -16.12
C LEU A 60 -0.09 10.78 -17.00
N ASP A 61 -0.09 9.51 -17.38
CA ASP A 61 0.96 8.88 -18.22
C ASP A 61 1.31 9.67 -19.50
N ALA A 62 0.31 10.25 -20.17
CA ALA A 62 0.54 11.07 -21.35
C ALA A 62 1.36 12.36 -21.12
N GLY A 63 1.56 12.79 -19.87
CA GLY A 63 2.43 13.91 -19.49
C GLY A 63 1.95 15.32 -19.93
N GLY A 64 0.86 15.43 -20.68
CA GLY A 64 0.35 16.70 -21.22
C GLY A 64 -0.23 17.68 -20.19
N HIS A 65 -0.22 17.33 -18.90
CA HIS A 65 -0.81 18.08 -17.80
C HIS A 65 0.23 18.79 -16.91
N VAL A 66 1.53 18.52 -17.10
CA VAL A 66 2.65 18.98 -16.25
C VAL A 66 2.77 20.52 -16.14
N HIS A 67 2.25 21.26 -17.12
CA HIS A 67 2.25 22.73 -17.12
C HIS A 67 0.94 23.37 -16.62
N ASN A 68 -0.02 22.59 -16.12
CA ASN A 68 -1.30 23.09 -15.67
C ASN A 68 -1.71 22.44 -14.34
N GLN A 69 -1.46 23.17 -13.25
CA GLN A 69 -1.76 22.69 -11.90
C GLN A 69 -3.21 22.25 -11.72
N ARG A 70 -4.19 22.94 -12.33
CA ARG A 70 -5.59 22.52 -12.24
C ARG A 70 -5.84 21.16 -12.85
N LYS A 71 -5.16 20.83 -13.96
CA LYS A 71 -5.29 19.51 -14.59
C LYS A 71 -4.62 18.43 -13.76
N VAL A 72 -3.51 18.76 -13.09
CA VAL A 72 -2.88 17.85 -12.11
C VAL A 72 -3.87 17.56 -10.99
N ASP A 73 -4.44 18.61 -10.39
CA ASP A 73 -5.38 18.50 -9.27
C ASP A 73 -6.64 17.70 -9.68
N GLU A 74 -7.21 17.94 -10.86
CA GLU A 74 -8.35 17.17 -11.39
C GLU A 74 -8.03 15.67 -11.56
N ILE A 75 -6.81 15.34 -11.99
CA ILE A 75 -6.36 13.94 -12.14
C ILE A 75 -6.19 13.30 -10.77
N LEU A 76 -5.58 14.01 -9.82
CA LEU A 76 -5.40 13.53 -8.45
C LEU A 76 -6.74 13.34 -7.75
N ASP A 77 -7.68 14.28 -7.90
CA ASP A 77 -9.03 14.17 -7.36
C ASP A 77 -9.75 12.94 -7.92
N ALA A 78 -9.65 12.69 -9.23
CA ALA A 78 -10.26 11.51 -9.85
C ALA A 78 -9.65 10.19 -9.33
N ILE A 79 -8.35 10.20 -9.02
CA ILE A 79 -7.63 9.07 -8.44
C ILE A 79 -8.07 8.83 -6.98
N CYS A 80 -8.09 9.87 -6.16
CA CYS A 80 -8.53 9.81 -4.77
C CYS A 80 -10.01 9.39 -4.63
N ASN A 81 -10.87 9.84 -5.55
CA ASN A 81 -12.29 9.50 -5.57
C ASN A 81 -12.58 8.06 -5.98
N GLU A 82 -11.58 7.27 -6.40
CA GLU A 82 -11.78 5.85 -6.71
C GLU A 82 -12.07 5.04 -5.43
N PHE A 83 -11.50 5.47 -4.30
CA PHE A 83 -11.61 4.75 -3.03
C PHE A 83 -11.96 5.68 -1.85
N PRO A 84 -13.11 6.37 -1.89
CA PRO A 84 -13.47 7.35 -0.87
C PRO A 84 -13.74 6.70 0.50
N GLU A 85 -14.05 5.41 0.52
CA GLU A 85 -14.39 4.64 1.73
C GLU A 85 -13.15 4.02 2.42
N VAL A 86 -11.94 4.22 1.89
CA VAL A 86 -10.74 3.51 2.36
C VAL A 86 -9.57 4.46 2.55
N GLU A 87 -8.97 4.41 3.74
CA GLU A 87 -7.62 4.93 3.96
C GLU A 87 -6.60 4.00 3.30
N ILE A 88 -6.28 4.29 2.04
CA ILE A 88 -5.25 3.60 1.27
C ILE A 88 -3.84 4.10 1.63
N ALA A 89 -3.78 5.22 2.35
CA ALA A 89 -2.54 5.82 2.85
C ALA A 89 -1.72 4.80 3.66
N GLY A 90 -0.46 4.62 3.27
CA GLY A 90 0.49 3.73 3.93
C GLY A 90 0.49 2.27 3.46
N ILE A 91 -0.50 1.84 2.66
CA ILE A 91 -0.49 0.51 2.03
C ILE A 91 -0.29 0.54 0.52
N PHE A 92 -0.68 1.62 -0.15
CA PHE A 92 -0.44 1.81 -1.57
C PHE A 92 0.89 2.53 -1.79
N LEU A 93 1.67 2.03 -2.74
CA LEU A 93 3.05 2.47 -2.98
C LEU A 93 3.19 3.27 -4.27
N GLY A 94 2.31 3.05 -5.25
CA GLY A 94 2.38 3.68 -6.57
C GLY A 94 1.89 2.76 -7.68
N CYS A 95 1.83 3.29 -8.89
CA CYS A 95 1.59 2.49 -10.10
C CYS A 95 2.87 2.30 -10.90
N VAL A 96 2.99 1.16 -11.57
CA VAL A 96 4.09 0.84 -12.51
C VAL A 96 3.49 0.44 -13.85
N ALA A 97 3.97 1.05 -14.93
CA ALA A 97 3.55 0.71 -16.29
C ALA A 97 4.73 0.66 -17.26
N VAL A 98 4.50 0.07 -18.44
CA VAL A 98 5.52 -0.03 -19.49
C VAL A 98 5.83 1.37 -20.02
N CYS A 99 7.11 1.68 -20.20
CA CYS A 99 7.52 2.97 -20.74
C CYS A 99 7.52 2.95 -22.28
N CYS A 100 6.78 3.88 -22.88
CA CYS A 100 6.69 4.01 -24.33
C CYS A 100 7.77 4.91 -24.97
N LEU A 101 8.74 5.41 -24.19
CA LEU A 101 9.85 6.24 -24.70
C LEU A 101 10.88 5.43 -25.50
N GLY A 102 10.84 4.09 -25.40
CA GLY A 102 11.82 3.20 -26.01
C GLY A 102 13.13 3.13 -25.23
N GLU A 103 14.12 2.44 -25.80
CA GLU A 103 15.42 2.26 -25.15
C GLU A 103 16.08 3.61 -24.78
N PRO A 104 16.66 3.73 -23.57
CA PRO A 104 16.95 2.67 -22.60
C PRO A 104 15.85 2.41 -21.55
N TYR A 105 14.66 3.00 -21.70
CA TYR A 105 13.60 2.95 -20.69
C TYR A 105 12.72 1.69 -20.84
N GLU A 106 12.37 1.09 -19.71
CA GLU A 106 11.54 -0.13 -19.67
C GLU A 106 10.19 0.13 -19.02
N VAL A 107 10.20 0.82 -17.87
CA VAL A 107 9.01 1.07 -17.06
C VAL A 107 9.04 2.50 -16.54
N HIS A 108 7.88 3.00 -16.15
CA HIS A 108 7.76 4.24 -15.40
C HIS A 108 6.89 4.03 -14.16
N THR A 109 7.11 4.85 -13.15
CA THR A 109 6.27 4.89 -11.95
C THR A 109 5.38 6.11 -11.99
N LEU A 110 4.17 5.98 -11.45
CA LEU A 110 3.26 7.08 -11.18
C LEU A 110 3.11 7.18 -9.66
N ASP A 111 3.61 8.26 -9.08
CA ASP A 111 3.42 8.59 -7.66
C ASP A 111 2.21 9.51 -7.49
N PHE A 112 1.23 9.07 -6.72
CA PHE A 112 -0.01 9.83 -6.48
C PHE A 112 0.15 10.94 -5.43
N ASP A 113 1.15 10.86 -4.55
CA ASP A 113 1.35 11.90 -3.54
C ASP A 113 1.93 13.19 -4.18
N HIS A 114 2.65 13.04 -5.30
CA HIS A 114 3.35 14.16 -5.95
C HIS A 114 2.96 14.37 -7.42
N GLY A 115 2.13 13.49 -8.00
CA GLY A 115 1.79 13.54 -9.43
C GLY A 115 3.00 13.35 -10.35
N ILE A 116 4.05 12.68 -9.86
CA ILE A 116 5.33 12.55 -10.56
C ILE A 116 5.33 11.28 -11.38
N ILE A 117 5.75 11.43 -12.64
CA ILE A 117 6.07 10.33 -13.55
C ILE A 117 7.57 10.25 -13.64
N GLU A 118 8.13 9.10 -13.27
CA GLU A 118 9.56 8.85 -13.39
C GLU A 118 9.82 7.67 -14.30
N HIS A 119 10.70 7.85 -15.28
CA HIS A 119 11.08 6.82 -16.23
C HIS A 119 12.35 6.10 -15.79
N TYR A 120 12.29 4.77 -15.76
CA TYR A 120 13.37 3.92 -15.27
C TYR A 120 14.00 3.15 -16.43
N LYS A 121 15.34 3.22 -16.48
CA LYS A 121 16.14 2.46 -17.44
C LYS A 121 16.19 0.99 -17.09
N SER A 122 16.63 0.17 -18.05
CA SER A 122 16.99 -1.23 -17.77
C SER A 122 18.00 -1.33 -16.63
N GLY A 123 17.69 -2.16 -15.64
CA GLY A 123 18.50 -2.38 -14.44
C GLY A 123 18.50 -1.24 -13.41
N GLN A 124 17.83 -0.11 -13.66
CA GLN A 124 17.71 0.97 -12.68
C GLN A 124 16.65 0.62 -11.62
N PRO A 125 16.98 0.53 -10.32
CA PRO A 125 16.05 0.06 -9.30
C PRO A 125 14.86 1.02 -9.09
N LEU A 126 13.67 0.45 -8.90
CA LEU A 126 12.45 1.18 -8.51
C LEU A 126 12.42 1.38 -6.98
N PRO A 127 12.01 2.56 -6.51
CA PRO A 127 11.93 2.87 -5.09
C PRO A 127 10.72 2.18 -4.42
N GLY A 128 10.65 2.28 -3.08
CA GLY A 128 9.44 1.99 -2.32
C GLY A 128 8.94 0.54 -2.38
N GLY A 129 9.77 -0.43 -2.79
CA GLY A 129 9.35 -1.82 -2.95
C GLY A 129 8.56 -2.10 -4.24
N MET A 130 8.55 -1.16 -5.18
CA MET A 130 7.84 -1.30 -6.47
C MET A 130 8.54 -2.22 -7.48
N GLU A 131 9.79 -2.63 -7.22
CA GLU A 131 10.55 -3.52 -8.12
C GLU A 131 9.82 -4.83 -8.43
N LYS A 132 9.02 -5.34 -7.48
CA LYS A 132 8.18 -6.55 -7.64
C LYS A 132 7.17 -6.45 -8.80
N ALA A 133 6.82 -5.23 -9.22
CA ALA A 133 5.89 -4.99 -10.31
C ALA A 133 6.55 -4.92 -11.69
N ARG A 134 7.88 -4.70 -11.80
CA ARG A 134 8.57 -4.53 -13.10
C ARG A 134 8.29 -5.68 -14.04
N GLY A 135 8.57 -6.91 -13.60
CA GLY A 135 8.39 -8.09 -14.43
C GLY A 135 6.94 -8.35 -14.82
N ILE A 136 5.97 -7.87 -14.02
CA ILE A 136 4.55 -7.96 -14.33
C ILE A 136 4.19 -6.95 -15.42
N ALA A 137 4.62 -5.69 -15.27
CA ALA A 137 4.39 -4.64 -16.26
C ALA A 137 5.01 -5.01 -17.61
N MET A 138 6.29 -5.42 -17.62
CA MET A 138 7.02 -5.74 -18.85
C MET A 138 6.48 -6.95 -19.62
N ARG A 139 5.80 -7.89 -18.97
CA ARG A 139 5.13 -9.00 -19.67
C ARG A 139 3.99 -8.51 -20.58
N GLY A 140 3.47 -7.31 -20.33
CA GLY A 140 2.34 -6.74 -21.05
C GLY A 140 1.02 -7.42 -20.70
N GLY A 141 -0.06 -6.93 -21.32
CA GLY A 141 -1.43 -7.42 -21.10
C GLY A 141 -2.24 -6.66 -20.05
N TYR A 142 -1.59 -5.73 -19.35
CA TYR A 142 -2.23 -4.79 -18.41
C TYR A 142 -1.90 -3.36 -18.82
N GLU A 143 -2.78 -2.43 -18.45
CA GLU A 143 -2.56 -1.00 -18.65
C GLU A 143 -1.48 -0.50 -17.68
N PHE A 144 -1.62 -0.87 -16.40
CA PHE A 144 -0.68 -0.56 -15.34
C PHE A 144 -0.84 -1.55 -14.17
N ILE A 145 0.15 -1.55 -13.28
CA ILE A 145 0.19 -2.37 -12.08
C ILE A 145 0.14 -1.45 -10.87
N GLU A 146 -0.92 -1.57 -10.08
CA GLU A 146 -1.01 -0.96 -8.77
C GLU A 146 -0.18 -1.76 -7.76
N VAL A 147 0.74 -1.10 -7.08
CA VAL A 147 1.62 -1.73 -6.11
C VAL A 147 1.16 -1.39 -4.70
N TYR A 148 0.86 -2.42 -3.93
CA TYR A 148 0.58 -2.31 -2.50
C TYR A 148 1.70 -2.96 -1.70
N VAL A 149 1.80 -2.66 -0.40
CA VAL A 149 2.80 -3.27 0.50
C VAL A 149 2.73 -4.80 0.44
N ASP A 150 1.52 -5.36 0.44
CA ASP A 150 1.27 -6.79 0.59
C ASP A 150 1.05 -7.57 -0.72
N CYS A 151 0.78 -6.91 -1.84
CA CYS A 151 0.54 -7.56 -3.13
C CYS A 151 0.61 -6.58 -4.31
N CYS A 152 0.46 -7.10 -5.52
CA CYS A 152 0.29 -6.30 -6.73
C CYS A 152 -1.10 -6.52 -7.31
N ARG A 153 -1.71 -5.46 -7.86
CA ARG A 153 -3.00 -5.53 -8.55
C ARG A 153 -2.82 -5.07 -9.99
N ALA A 154 -2.93 -6.01 -10.92
CA ALA A 154 -2.75 -5.75 -12.34
C ALA A 154 -4.08 -5.32 -12.96
N VAL A 155 -4.12 -4.14 -13.56
CA VAL A 155 -5.35 -3.51 -14.08
C VAL A 155 -5.31 -3.54 -15.60
N SER A 156 -6.29 -4.19 -16.22
CA SER A 156 -6.42 -4.23 -17.68
C SER A 156 -7.02 -2.92 -18.23
N SER A 157 -6.97 -2.73 -19.55
CA SER A 157 -7.49 -1.53 -20.22
C SER A 157 -8.98 -1.26 -20.02
N ASN A 158 -9.76 -2.30 -19.69
CA ASN A 158 -11.19 -2.21 -19.32
C ASN A 158 -11.43 -2.10 -17.80
N GLY A 159 -10.38 -1.94 -16.99
CA GLY A 159 -10.45 -1.75 -15.55
C GLY A 159 -10.59 -3.04 -14.74
N ILE A 160 -10.57 -4.24 -15.36
CA ILE A 160 -10.62 -5.50 -14.59
C ILE A 160 -9.32 -5.66 -13.80
N VAL A 161 -9.47 -6.04 -12.53
CA VAL A 161 -8.34 -6.19 -11.60
C VAL A 161 -8.00 -7.66 -11.41
N SER A 162 -6.73 -8.01 -11.60
CA SER A 162 -6.16 -9.31 -11.25
C SER A 162 -5.23 -9.17 -10.06
N VAL A 163 -5.44 -9.97 -9.01
CA VAL A 163 -4.56 -9.97 -7.83
C VAL A 163 -3.38 -10.89 -8.10
N ILE A 164 -2.18 -10.36 -7.93
CA ILE A 164 -0.92 -11.09 -8.07
C ILE A 164 -0.24 -11.11 -6.72
N ALA A 165 -0.01 -12.32 -6.20
CA ALA A 165 0.76 -12.51 -4.99
C ALA A 165 2.22 -12.10 -5.28
N CYS A 166 2.66 -11.09 -4.55
CA CYS A 166 4.00 -10.55 -4.49
C CYS A 166 4.39 -10.61 -3.00
#